data_AF-A0A0F0FBN2-F1
#
_entry.id   AF-A0A0F0FBN2-F1
#
_cell.length_a   1.000
_cell.length_b   1.000
_cell.length_c   1.000
_cell.angle_alpha   90.00
_cell.angle_beta   90.00
_cell.angle_gamma   90.00
#
_symmetry.space_group_name_H-M   'P 1'
#
loop_
_entity.id
_entity.type
_entity.pdbx_description
1 polymer ?
#
loop_
_entity_poly.entity_id
_entity_poly.type
_entity_poly.pdbx_seq_one_letter_code
_entity_poly.pdbx_strand_id
1 'polypeptide(L)'
;ASVLAPAPVAAPAAAPVAGVTGAAAHASPSVRKFARELGVDVSRVPGTGPKGRITQDDVQGYVKGVMTGLTAAPAQAAAAPAGGGGELNLLPWPKVDFTRFGDVESKPLSRIKKLSGANLHRNWVMIPHVTNHDEADITDLEAFRVQLNKEYEKQGVKVTMLAFMI
;
A
#
# COMPACT_ATOMS: atom_id res chain seq x y z
N ALA A 1 17.98 8.76 -61.37
CA ALA A 1 17.67 7.67 -60.44
C ALA A 1 17.66 8.22 -59.03
N SER A 2 16.47 8.41 -58.44
CA SER A 2 16.30 8.82 -57.05
C SER A 2 15.32 7.83 -56.42
N VAL A 3 15.78 7.14 -55.39
CA VAL A 3 15.20 5.92 -54.83
C VAL A 3 14.08 6.31 -53.86
N LEU A 4 12.87 5.82 -54.11
CA LEU A 4 11.70 5.98 -53.25
C LEU A 4 11.84 5.03 -52.04
N ALA A 5 11.85 5.58 -50.83
CA ALA A 5 11.90 4.82 -49.58
C ALA A 5 10.54 4.11 -49.29
N PRO A 6 10.53 2.86 -48.78
CA PRO A 6 9.29 2.16 -48.48
C PRO A 6 8.69 2.57 -47.12
N ALA A 7 7.37 2.71 -47.08
CA ALA A 7 6.57 2.98 -45.89
C ALA A 7 6.52 1.78 -44.93
N PRO A 8 6.42 2.00 -43.60
CA PRO A 8 6.40 0.91 -42.62
C PRO A 8 5.06 0.18 -42.64
N VAL A 9 5.13 -1.14 -42.70
CA VAL A 9 3.99 -2.07 -42.69
C VAL A 9 3.46 -2.18 -41.26
N ALA A 10 2.18 -1.86 -41.06
CA ALA A 10 1.50 -2.00 -39.78
C ALA A 10 1.40 -3.49 -39.38
N ALA A 11 1.86 -3.82 -38.18
CA ALA A 11 1.72 -5.14 -37.57
C ALA A 11 0.24 -5.45 -37.25
N PRO A 12 -0.20 -6.72 -37.33
CA PRO A 12 -1.59 -7.07 -37.13
C PRO A 12 -1.98 -6.91 -35.64
N ALA A 13 -3.14 -6.31 -35.43
CA ALA A 13 -3.75 -6.15 -34.12
C ALA A 13 -4.03 -7.52 -33.48
N ALA A 14 -3.53 -7.70 -32.26
CA ALA A 14 -3.82 -8.86 -31.43
C ALA A 14 -5.33 -8.95 -31.17
N ALA A 15 -5.87 -10.15 -31.38
CA ALA A 15 -7.26 -10.47 -31.12
C ALA A 15 -7.63 -10.20 -29.64
N PRO A 16 -8.84 -9.71 -29.36
CA PRO A 16 -9.28 -9.46 -28.00
C PRO A 16 -9.34 -10.78 -27.24
N VAL A 17 -8.63 -10.86 -26.12
CA VAL A 17 -8.82 -11.93 -25.14
C VAL A 17 -10.28 -11.92 -24.71
N ALA A 18 -10.97 -13.02 -24.96
CA ALA A 18 -12.37 -13.18 -24.61
C ALA A 18 -12.55 -12.84 -23.13
N GLY A 19 -13.31 -11.78 -22.89
CA GLY A 19 -13.60 -11.28 -21.57
C GLY A 19 -14.24 -12.37 -20.71
N VAL A 20 -13.91 -12.29 -19.43
CA VAL A 20 -14.52 -13.01 -18.31
C VAL A 20 -16.04 -13.03 -18.49
N THR A 21 -16.57 -14.12 -19.02
CA THR A 21 -17.98 -14.42 -18.88
C THR A 21 -18.18 -14.82 -17.43
N GLY A 22 -18.93 -14.03 -16.67
CA GLY A 22 -19.42 -14.37 -15.33
C GLY A 22 -20.37 -15.57 -15.28
N ALA A 23 -20.20 -16.54 -16.18
CA ALA A 23 -20.84 -17.83 -16.12
C ALA A 23 -20.14 -18.64 -15.03
N ALA A 24 -20.88 -19.01 -13.99
CA ALA A 24 -20.36 -19.84 -12.91
C ALA A 24 -19.71 -21.11 -13.49
N ALA A 25 -18.38 -21.20 -13.40
CA ALA A 25 -17.59 -22.31 -13.95
C ALA A 25 -18.24 -23.67 -13.63
N HIS A 26 -18.47 -24.53 -14.62
CA HIS A 26 -19.24 -25.76 -14.45
C HIS A 26 -18.46 -26.84 -13.68
N ALA A 27 -18.39 -26.72 -12.35
CA ALA A 27 -17.70 -27.65 -11.45
C ALA A 27 -18.60 -28.13 -10.30
N SER A 28 -18.40 -29.38 -9.86
CA SER A 28 -19.09 -29.93 -8.68
C SER A 28 -18.58 -29.26 -7.39
N PRO A 29 -19.39 -29.21 -6.30
CA PRO A 29 -18.97 -28.61 -5.03
C PRO A 29 -17.66 -29.19 -4.48
N SER A 30 -17.45 -30.50 -4.63
CA SER A 30 -16.21 -31.18 -4.19
C SER A 30 -14.98 -30.68 -4.94
N VAL A 31 -15.08 -30.49 -6.26
CA VAL A 31 -13.97 -29.96 -7.08
C VAL A 31 -13.70 -28.48 -6.76
N ARG A 32 -14.73 -27.68 -6.45
CA ARG A 32 -14.55 -26.29 -5.99
C ARG A 32 -13.87 -26.19 -4.62
N LYS A 33 -14.16 -27.13 -3.72
CA LYS A 33 -13.46 -27.20 -2.43
C LYS A 33 -11.97 -27.55 -2.65
N PHE A 34 -11.71 -28.58 -3.45
CA PHE A 34 -10.36 -29.02 -3.80
C PHE A 34 -9.52 -27.92 -4.48
N ALA A 35 -10.10 -27.19 -5.44
CA ALA A 35 -9.41 -26.08 -6.09
C ALA A 35 -9.08 -24.93 -5.12
N ARG A 36 -9.96 -24.62 -4.16
CA ARG A 36 -9.69 -23.61 -3.12
C ARG A 36 -8.56 -24.00 -2.19
N GLU A 37 -8.47 -25.28 -1.82
CA GLU A 37 -7.37 -25.82 -1.00
C GLU A 37 -6.01 -25.68 -1.71
N LEU A 38 -6.01 -25.78 -3.04
CA LEU A 38 -4.81 -25.63 -3.88
C LEU A 38 -4.59 -24.19 -4.40
N GLY A 39 -5.43 -23.23 -4.00
CA GLY A 39 -5.32 -21.83 -4.43
C GLY A 39 -5.62 -21.59 -5.93
N VAL A 40 -6.32 -22.51 -6.59
CA VAL A 40 -6.66 -22.44 -8.02
C VAL A 40 -8.07 -21.89 -8.21
N ASP A 41 -8.19 -20.90 -9.10
CA ASP A 41 -9.48 -20.40 -9.54
C ASP A 41 -10.09 -21.33 -10.61
N VAL A 42 -11.23 -21.93 -10.26
CA VAL A 42 -11.98 -22.88 -11.09
C VAL A 42 -12.44 -22.25 -12.41
N SER A 43 -12.58 -20.92 -12.48
CA SER A 43 -12.95 -20.22 -13.73
C SER A 43 -11.85 -20.25 -14.80
N ARG A 44 -10.61 -20.55 -14.42
CA ARG A 44 -9.43 -20.57 -15.29
C ARG A 44 -9.01 -21.97 -15.70
N VAL A 45 -9.66 -23.00 -15.17
CA VAL A 45 -9.36 -24.41 -15.44
C VAL A 45 -10.21 -24.87 -16.63
N PRO A 46 -9.61 -25.35 -17.73
CA PRO A 46 -10.36 -25.96 -18.83
C PRO A 46 -10.95 -27.30 -18.36
N GLY A 47 -12.28 -27.46 -18.46
CA GLY A 47 -12.98 -28.68 -18.06
C GLY A 47 -13.10 -29.68 -19.22
N THR A 48 -12.72 -30.93 -18.99
CA THR A 48 -12.78 -32.00 -20.02
C THR A 48 -13.97 -32.95 -19.86
N GLY A 49 -14.75 -32.81 -18.78
CA GLY A 49 -15.89 -33.69 -18.49
C GLY A 49 -17.15 -33.41 -19.34
N PRO A 50 -18.20 -34.25 -19.21
CA PRO A 50 -19.44 -34.10 -19.96
C PRO A 50 -20.06 -32.70 -19.80
N LYS A 51 -20.38 -32.06 -20.94
CA LYS A 51 -20.85 -30.67 -21.03
C LYS A 51 -19.84 -29.62 -20.52
N GLY A 52 -18.53 -29.89 -20.65
CA GLY A 52 -17.48 -28.96 -20.20
C GLY A 52 -17.35 -28.91 -18.68
N ARG A 53 -17.71 -30.00 -17.99
CA ARG A 53 -17.60 -30.09 -16.53
C ARG A 53 -16.13 -30.20 -16.12
N ILE A 54 -15.74 -29.41 -15.12
CA ILE A 54 -14.40 -29.48 -14.54
C ILE A 54 -14.33 -30.65 -13.57
N THR A 55 -13.38 -31.56 -13.83
CA THR A 55 -13.11 -32.74 -13.00
C THR A 55 -11.93 -32.47 -12.05
N GLN A 56 -11.68 -33.40 -11.12
CA GLN A 56 -10.55 -33.29 -10.20
C GLN A 56 -9.21 -33.39 -10.94
N ASP A 57 -9.14 -34.23 -11.97
CA ASP A 57 -7.94 -34.43 -12.80
C ASP A 57 -7.59 -33.16 -13.60
N ASP A 58 -8.60 -32.40 -14.05
CA ASP A 58 -8.39 -31.11 -14.73
C ASP A 58 -7.69 -30.08 -13.81
N VAL A 59 -8.09 -30.04 -12.52
CA VAL A 59 -7.47 -29.16 -11.52
C VAL A 59 -6.04 -29.58 -11.22
N GLN A 60 -5.79 -30.89 -11.08
CA GLN A 60 -4.43 -31.41 -10.88
C GLN A 60 -3.53 -31.16 -12.08
N GLY A 61 -4.05 -31.37 -13.30
CA GLY A 61 -3.35 -31.07 -14.54
C GLY A 61 -3.01 -29.60 -14.69
N TYR A 62 -3.94 -28.72 -14.30
CA TYR A 62 -3.71 -27.28 -14.28
C TYR A 62 -2.60 -26.88 -13.29
N VAL A 63 -2.64 -27.39 -12.05
CA VAL A 63 -1.58 -27.15 -11.05
C VAL A 63 -0.23 -27.65 -11.55
N LYS A 64 -0.19 -28.85 -12.13
CA LYS A 64 1.04 -29.41 -12.70
C LYS A 64 1.59 -28.52 -13.82
N GLY A 65 0.74 -28.04 -14.72
CA GLY A 65 1.13 -27.12 -15.79
C GLY A 65 1.67 -25.78 -15.29
N VAL A 66 1.09 -25.25 -14.20
CA VAL A 66 1.57 -24.02 -13.55
C VAL A 66 2.93 -24.26 -12.88
N MET A 67 3.13 -25.41 -12.23
CA MET A 67 4.40 -25.76 -11.60
C MET A 67 5.51 -26.09 -12.60
N THR A 68 5.18 -26.60 -13.79
CA THR A 68 6.15 -26.86 -14.87
C THR A 68 6.33 -25.69 -15.83
N GLY A 69 5.70 -24.54 -15.56
CA GLY A 69 5.84 -23.32 -16.37
C GLY A 69 5.21 -23.39 -17.76
N LEU A 70 4.37 -24.40 -18.04
CA LEU A 70 3.69 -24.59 -19.32
C LEU A 70 2.43 -23.72 -19.43
N THR A 71 1.84 -23.35 -18.29
CA THR A 71 0.75 -22.39 -18.20
C THR A 71 1.22 -21.20 -17.35
N ALA A 72 1.01 -19.99 -17.86
CA ALA A 72 1.31 -18.79 -17.11
C ALA A 72 0.52 -18.84 -15.79
N ALA A 73 1.24 -18.86 -14.66
CA ALA A 73 0.65 -18.66 -13.35
C ALA A 73 -0.26 -17.43 -13.42
N PRO A 74 -1.38 -17.39 -12.68
CA PRO A 74 -2.12 -16.17 -12.57
C PRO A 74 -1.15 -15.13 -12.00
N ALA A 75 -0.67 -14.23 -12.85
CA ALA A 75 -0.53 -12.87 -12.42
C ALA A 75 -1.92 -12.56 -11.86
N GLN A 76 -2.06 -12.62 -10.53
CA GLN A 76 -2.76 -11.53 -9.89
C GLN A 76 -2.16 -10.31 -10.57
N ALA A 77 -2.94 -9.69 -11.45
CA ALA A 77 -2.82 -8.28 -11.60
C ALA A 77 -2.89 -7.79 -10.16
N ALA A 78 -1.71 -7.57 -9.57
CA ALA A 78 -1.56 -6.64 -8.49
C ALA A 78 -2.23 -5.42 -9.09
N ALA A 79 -3.49 -5.21 -8.73
CA ALA A 79 -4.13 -3.93 -8.91
C ALA A 79 -3.08 -2.99 -8.34
N ALA A 80 -2.46 -2.21 -9.23
CA ALA A 80 -1.61 -1.12 -8.82
C ALA A 80 -2.38 -0.44 -7.69
N PRO A 81 -1.79 -0.23 -6.51
CA PRO A 81 -2.52 0.30 -5.38
C PRO A 81 -3.17 1.57 -5.89
N ALA A 82 -4.51 1.56 -5.98
CA ALA A 82 -5.27 2.71 -6.41
C ALA A 82 -4.88 3.82 -5.45
N GLY A 83 -4.03 4.72 -5.93
CA GLY A 83 -3.54 5.82 -5.13
C GLY A 83 -4.73 6.70 -4.78
N GLY A 84 -5.18 6.61 -3.54
CA GLY A 84 -6.18 7.50 -2.96
C GLY A 84 -7.32 6.74 -2.28
N GLY A 85 -7.35 6.81 -0.95
CA GLY A 85 -8.45 6.33 -0.11
C GLY A 85 -8.20 4.94 0.47
N GLY A 86 -7.40 4.83 1.54
CA GLY A 86 -7.25 3.59 2.29
C GLY A 86 -8.60 3.06 2.79
N GLU A 87 -8.78 1.73 2.79
CA GLU A 87 -9.85 0.85 3.34
C GLU A 87 -11.35 1.25 3.23
N LEU A 88 -11.68 2.49 2.87
CA LEU A 88 -13.00 3.11 2.96
C LEU A 88 -13.57 3.53 1.59
N ASN A 89 -12.94 3.17 0.47
CA ASN A 89 -13.41 3.49 -0.89
C ASN A 89 -13.78 4.99 -1.06
N LEU A 90 -12.97 5.86 -0.48
CA LEU A 90 -13.15 7.32 -0.58
C LEU A 90 -12.56 7.82 -1.89
N LEU A 91 -13.10 8.94 -2.40
CA LEU A 91 -12.53 9.61 -3.56
C LEU A 91 -11.04 9.90 -3.33
N PRO A 92 -10.19 9.79 -4.37
CA PRO A 92 -8.78 10.13 -4.26
C PRO A 92 -8.59 11.55 -3.76
N TRP A 93 -7.62 11.73 -2.87
CA TRP A 93 -7.32 13.06 -2.34
C TRP A 93 -6.95 14.02 -3.48
N PRO A 94 -7.45 15.27 -3.47
CA PRO A 94 -7.09 16.25 -4.48
C PRO A 94 -5.58 16.40 -4.56
N LYS A 95 -5.01 16.12 -5.74
CA LYS A 95 -3.59 16.35 -6.00
C LYS A 95 -3.40 17.85 -6.22
N VAL A 96 -2.95 18.55 -5.17
CA VAL A 96 -2.61 19.96 -5.26
C VAL A 96 -1.31 20.07 -6.06
N ASP A 97 -1.38 20.80 -7.18
CA ASP A 97 -0.20 21.12 -7.98
C ASP A 97 0.52 22.32 -7.35
N PHE A 98 1.67 22.04 -6.73
CA PHE A 98 2.48 23.04 -6.06
C PHE A 98 3.31 23.91 -7.02
N THR A 99 3.40 23.54 -8.31
CA THR A 99 4.12 24.34 -9.33
C THR A 99 3.46 25.69 -9.59
N ARG A 100 2.16 25.81 -9.27
CA ARG A 100 1.40 27.07 -9.35
C ARG A 100 1.91 28.14 -8.39
N PHE A 101 2.70 27.76 -7.37
CA PHE A 101 3.20 28.66 -6.33
C PHE A 101 4.71 28.93 -6.44
N GLY A 102 5.38 28.44 -7.49
CA GLY A 102 6.82 28.65 -7.74
C GLY A 102 7.58 27.36 -8.00
N ASP A 103 8.92 27.47 -8.06
CA ASP A 103 9.81 26.33 -8.28
C ASP A 103 9.76 25.35 -7.10
N VAL A 104 9.53 24.07 -7.41
CA VAL A 104 9.41 23.01 -6.40
C VAL A 104 10.65 22.10 -6.46
N GLU A 105 11.27 21.87 -5.30
CA GLU A 105 12.37 20.93 -5.13
C GLU A 105 11.88 19.70 -4.34
N SER A 106 12.08 18.50 -4.88
CA SER A 106 11.78 17.25 -4.17
C SER A 106 13.00 16.77 -3.40
N LYS A 107 12.91 16.76 -2.07
CA LYS A 107 13.98 16.26 -1.18
C LYS A 107 13.67 14.85 -0.69
N PRO A 108 14.57 13.87 -0.88
CA PRO A 108 14.35 12.52 -0.41
C PRO A 108 14.28 12.46 1.12
N LEU A 109 13.32 11.70 1.65
CA LEU A 109 13.21 11.47 3.10
C LEU A 109 14.41 10.65 3.61
N SER A 110 14.93 11.06 4.77
CA SER A 110 15.97 10.29 5.47
C SER A 110 15.43 8.94 5.96
N ARG A 111 16.33 7.97 6.17
CA ARG A 111 15.96 6.62 6.63
C ARG A 111 15.17 6.64 7.95
N ILE A 112 15.58 7.51 8.89
CA ILE A 112 14.88 7.67 10.18
C ILE A 112 13.44 8.13 9.95
N LYS A 113 13.21 9.15 9.10
CA LYS A 113 11.86 9.66 8.80
C LYS A 113 10.96 8.61 8.13
N LYS A 114 11.52 7.80 7.23
CA LYS A 114 10.77 6.70 6.58
C LYS A 114 10.31 5.65 7.60
N LEU A 115 11.19 5.28 8.54
CA LEU A 115 10.88 4.27 9.54
C LEU A 115 9.96 4.80 10.66
N SER A 116 10.24 6.00 11.17
CA SER A 116 9.46 6.60 12.26
C SER A 116 8.07 7.04 11.78
N GLY A 117 7.94 7.51 10.53
CA GLY A 117 6.70 8.01 9.98
C GLY A 117 5.58 6.96 9.98
N ALA A 118 5.88 5.71 9.63
CA ALA A 118 4.89 4.63 9.63
C ALA A 118 4.37 4.34 11.05
N ASN A 119 5.27 4.31 12.04
CA ASN A 119 4.89 4.06 13.44
C ASN A 119 4.10 5.22 14.04
N LEU A 120 4.50 6.47 13.75
CA LEU A 120 3.79 7.67 14.21
C LEU A 120 2.41 7.78 13.57
N HIS A 121 2.30 7.51 12.26
CA HIS A 121 1.02 7.51 11.56
C HIS A 121 0.07 6.44 12.10
N ARG A 122 0.58 5.22 12.36
CA ARG A 122 -0.21 4.15 12.99
C ARG A 122 -0.72 4.57 14.36
N ASN A 123 0.12 5.20 15.18
CA ASN A 123 -0.30 5.70 16.50
C ASN A 123 -1.44 6.72 16.37
N TRP A 124 -1.28 7.70 15.48
CA TRP A 124 -2.26 8.75 15.24
C TRP A 124 -3.62 8.25 14.75
N VAL A 125 -3.63 7.22 13.89
CA VAL A 125 -4.88 6.67 13.33
C VAL A 125 -5.55 5.69 14.30
N MET A 126 -4.77 4.89 15.03
CA MET A 126 -5.32 3.82 15.87
C MET A 126 -5.73 4.27 17.27
N ILE A 127 -5.12 5.33 17.81
CA ILE A 127 -5.40 5.79 19.17
C ILE A 127 -6.33 7.01 19.10
N PRO A 128 -7.49 6.99 19.78
CA PRO A 128 -8.33 8.17 19.92
C PRO A 128 -7.67 9.15 20.89
N HIS A 129 -6.78 10.00 20.39
CA HIS A 129 -6.12 11.02 21.18
C HIS A 129 -7.15 12.01 21.74
N VAL A 130 -7.11 12.23 23.06
CA VAL A 130 -7.86 13.28 23.73
C VAL A 130 -6.84 14.28 24.28
N THR A 131 -7.02 15.56 23.99
CA THR A 131 -6.18 16.64 24.49
C THR A 131 -6.88 17.33 25.66
N ASN A 132 -6.21 17.39 26.81
CA ASN A 132 -6.63 18.22 27.93
C ASN A 132 -5.61 19.36 28.12
N HIS A 133 -6.11 20.53 28.55
CA HIS A 133 -5.27 21.68 28.85
C HIS A 133 -5.72 22.23 30.20
N ASP A 134 -4.77 22.40 31.11
CA ASP A 134 -4.97 23.00 32.42
C ASP A 134 -3.97 24.14 32.61
N GLU A 135 -4.33 25.09 33.47
CA GLU A 135 -3.45 26.20 33.85
C GLU A 135 -2.79 25.89 35.21
N ALA A 136 -1.51 26.22 35.33
CA ALA A 136 -0.75 26.07 36.57
C ALA A 136 -0.05 27.39 36.90
N ASP A 137 -0.23 27.88 38.13
CA ASP A 137 0.52 29.03 38.63
C ASP A 137 1.94 28.60 38.99
N ILE A 138 2.92 29.28 38.39
CA ILE A 138 4.36 29.00 38.54
C ILE A 138 5.09 30.14 39.26
N THR A 139 4.38 31.09 39.86
CA THR A 139 4.98 32.30 40.46
C THR A 139 6.05 31.96 41.50
N ASP A 140 5.72 31.11 42.47
CA ASP A 140 6.65 30.72 43.54
C ASP A 140 7.81 29.86 43.02
N LEU A 141 7.52 29.01 42.02
CA LEU A 141 8.49 28.11 41.43
C LEU A 141 9.53 28.88 40.60
N GLU A 142 9.12 29.93 39.87
CA GLU A 142 10.04 30.81 39.15
C GLU A 142 10.94 31.60 40.13
N ALA A 143 10.38 32.09 41.23
CA ALA A 143 11.16 32.74 42.28
C ALA A 143 12.24 31.79 42.84
N PHE A 144 11.85 30.54 43.15
CA PHE A 144 12.76 29.50 43.60
C PHE A 144 13.84 29.16 42.56
N ARG A 145 13.48 29.02 41.28
CA ARG A 145 14.44 28.79 40.18
C ARG A 145 15.49 29.90 40.09
N VAL A 146 15.08 31.15 40.21
CA VAL A 146 16.01 32.30 40.17
C VAL A 146 16.95 32.27 41.37
N GLN A 147 16.45 31.97 42.56
CA GLN A 147 17.29 31.80 43.75
C GLN A 147 18.31 30.66 43.56
N LEU A 148 17.84 29.51 43.11
CA LEU A 148 18.69 28.33 42.88
C LEU A 148 19.81 28.62 41.88
N ASN A 149 19.49 29.33 40.79
CA ASN A 149 20.52 29.74 39.83
C ASN A 149 21.58 30.68 40.44
N LYS A 150 21.19 31.60 41.32
CA LYS A 150 22.15 32.47 42.02
C LYS A 150 23.05 31.68 42.97
N GLU A 151 22.53 30.67 43.64
CA GLU A 151 23.31 29.81 44.55
C GLU A 151 24.33 28.94 43.79
N TYR A 152 23.93 28.42 42.62
CA TYR A 152 24.75 27.53 41.78
C TYR A 152 25.53 28.24 40.67
N GLU A 153 25.46 29.58 40.58
CA GLU A 153 26.18 30.39 39.57
C GLU A 153 27.69 30.13 39.59
N LYS A 154 28.27 29.97 40.79
CA LYS A 154 29.71 29.67 40.97
C LYS A 154 30.12 28.29 40.46
N GLN A 155 29.16 27.37 40.36
CA GLN A 155 29.37 26.01 39.85
C GLN A 155 29.08 25.92 38.34
N GLY A 156 28.64 27.01 37.70
CA GLY A 156 28.33 27.07 36.27
C GLY A 156 27.10 26.27 35.86
N VAL A 157 26.28 25.82 36.83
CA VAL A 157 25.07 25.04 36.57
C VAL A 157 23.88 25.97 36.43
N LYS A 158 23.20 25.91 35.28
CA LYS A 158 21.97 26.66 35.03
C LYS A 158 20.75 25.75 35.06
N VAL A 159 19.87 25.99 36.02
CA VAL A 159 18.60 25.29 36.17
C VAL A 159 17.52 25.99 35.32
N THR A 160 16.95 25.24 34.39
CA THR A 160 15.85 25.68 33.52
C THR A 160 14.52 25.11 34.01
N MET A 161 13.41 25.70 33.57
CA MET A 161 12.07 25.30 34.03
C MET A 161 11.74 23.83 33.72
N LEU A 162 12.31 23.28 32.64
CA LEU A 162 12.13 21.87 32.25
C LEU A 162 12.59 20.89 33.36
N ALA A 163 13.54 21.27 34.21
CA ALA A 163 14.02 20.42 35.29
C ALA A 163 12.96 20.18 36.38
N PHE A 164 11.96 21.06 36.51
CA PHE A 164 10.87 20.91 37.47
C PHE A 164 9.63 20.19 36.89
N MET A 165 9.63 19.92 35.58
CA MET A 165 8.49 19.31 34.88
C MET A 165 8.64 17.78 34.71
N ILE A 166 9.86 17.26 34.88
CA ILE A 166 10.20 15.82 34.81
C ILE A 166 10.06 15.23 36.21
#